data_AF-A0A6P7F7N7-F1
#
_entry.id   AF-A0A6P7F7N7-F1
#
_cell.length_a   1.000
_cell.length_b   1.000
_cell.length_c   1.000
_cell.angle_alpha   90.00
_cell.angle_beta   90.00
_cell.angle_gamma   90.00
#
_symmetry.space_group_name_H-M   'P 1'
#
loop_
_entity.id
_entity.type
_entity.pdbx_description
1 polymer ?
#
loop_
_entity_poly.entity_id
_entity_poly.type
_entity_poly.pdbx_seq_one_letter_code
_entity_poly.pdbx_strand_id
1 'polypeptide(L)'
;MGLGVDMGYMRDEVSFNDIRWIFKIRCGVLYLNDRPGRADDRKKCALCNEREVEDILHFMGRCPILREYRMKWFRKSRLDREELLELMKGLGWRELVGYARDAWKYRHNLVLEYNY
;
A
#
# COMPACT_ATOMS: atom_id res chain seq x y z
N MET A 1 1.25 33.39 14.37
CA MET A 1 0.87 32.37 13.38
C MET A 1 0.55 31.09 14.13
N GLY A 2 -0.72 30.86 14.43
CA GLY A 2 -1.15 29.62 15.05
C GLY A 2 -0.99 28.48 14.04
N LEU A 3 -0.23 27.45 14.39
CA LEU A 3 -0.31 26.17 13.71
C LEU A 3 -1.68 25.59 14.06
N GLY A 4 -2.68 25.93 13.24
CA GLY A 4 -3.96 25.23 13.23
C GLY A 4 -3.71 23.82 12.71
N VAL A 5 -3.23 22.95 13.60
CA VAL A 5 -3.20 21.52 13.34
C VAL A 5 -4.66 21.10 13.31
N ASP A 6 -5.19 20.89 12.11
CA ASP A 6 -6.56 20.49 11.88
C ASP A 6 -6.82 19.17 12.63
N MET A 7 -7.41 19.31 13.82
CA MET A 7 -7.63 18.24 14.80
C MET A 7 -8.80 17.33 14.40
N GLY A 8 -9.20 17.37 13.12
CA GLY A 8 -10.20 16.51 12.52
C GLY A 8 -9.69 15.14 12.06
N TYR A 9 -8.37 14.87 12.11
CA TYR A 9 -7.78 13.64 11.55
C TYR A 9 -7.96 12.37 12.41
N MET A 10 -8.39 12.51 13.67
CA MET A 10 -8.63 11.39 14.59
C MET A 10 -10.12 11.26 14.93
N ARG A 11 -10.99 11.14 13.93
CA ARG A 11 -12.38 10.72 14.18
C ARG A 11 -12.56 9.26 13.79
N ASP A 12 -13.04 8.51 14.78
CA ASP A 12 -13.12 7.06 14.98
C ASP A 12 -11.79 6.40 15.36
N GLU A 13 -11.82 5.58 16.43
CA GLU A 13 -10.67 5.01 17.16
C GLU A 13 -9.71 4.21 16.26
N VAL A 14 -8.79 4.90 15.60
CA VAL A 14 -7.72 4.26 14.82
C VAL A 14 -6.79 3.56 15.80
N SER A 15 -6.81 2.23 15.79
CA SER A 15 -5.97 1.46 16.69
C SER A 15 -4.49 1.78 16.44
N PHE A 16 -3.64 1.65 17.47
CA PHE A 16 -2.19 1.82 17.31
C PHE A 16 -1.60 0.93 16.20
N ASN A 17 -2.18 -0.25 16.00
CA ASN A 17 -1.82 -1.15 14.91
C ASN A 17 -2.15 -0.57 13.53
N ASP A 18 -3.29 0.08 13.37
CA ASP A 18 -3.70 0.69 12.11
C ASP A 18 -2.84 1.93 11.83
N ILE A 19 -2.54 2.73 12.85
CA ILE A 19 -1.56 3.83 12.78
C ILE A 19 -0.22 3.32 12.24
N ARG A 20 0.30 2.21 12.78
CA ARG A 20 1.55 1.59 12.29
C ARG A 20 1.47 1.25 10.79
N TRP A 21 0.35 0.71 10.31
CA TRP A 21 0.17 0.43 8.88
C TRP A 21 0.13 1.70 8.04
N ILE A 22 -0.58 2.73 8.50
CA ILE A 22 -0.64 4.03 7.83
C ILE A 22 0.76 4.64 7.68
N PHE A 23 1.57 4.63 8.75
CA PHE A 23 2.96 5.08 8.67
C PHE A 23 3.78 4.26 7.69
N LYS A 24 3.63 2.93 7.69
CA LYS A 24 4.35 2.09 6.73
C LYS A 24 4.03 2.44 5.28
N ILE A 25 2.76 2.69 4.99
CA ILE A 25 2.29 3.06 3.66
C ILE A 25 2.82 4.44 3.26
N ARG A 26 2.64 5.45 4.12
CA ARG A 26 3.06 6.84 3.86
C ARG A 26 4.57 6.99 3.72
N CYS A 27 5.35 6.20 4.46
CA CYS A 27 6.82 6.22 4.40
C CYS A 27 7.40 5.22 3.39
N GLY A 28 6.58 4.46 2.66
CA GLY A 28 7.06 3.45 1.71
C GLY A 28 7.76 2.24 2.34
N VAL A 29 7.60 2.00 3.64
CA VAL A 29 8.29 0.93 4.40
C VAL A 29 7.43 -0.34 4.53
N LEU A 30 6.75 -0.71 3.45
CA LEU A 30 6.03 -1.99 3.30
C LEU A 30 6.94 -3.17 2.92
N TYR A 31 8.26 -2.97 2.83
CA TYR A 31 9.22 -4.01 2.44
C TYR A 31 8.91 -4.61 1.05
N LEU A 32 8.56 -3.73 0.12
CA LEU A 32 8.39 -4.06 -1.29
C LEU A 32 9.75 -4.17 -1.99
N ASN A 33 9.74 -4.55 -3.26
CA ASN A 33 10.99 -4.74 -3.99
C ASN A 33 11.70 -3.43 -4.33
N ASP A 34 10.97 -2.33 -4.51
CA ASP A 34 11.59 -1.01 -4.67
C ASP A 34 12.20 -0.51 -3.35
N ARG A 35 13.52 -0.62 -3.22
CA ARG A 35 14.27 -0.14 -2.05
C ARG A 35 15.68 0.32 -2.45
N PRO A 36 16.24 1.32 -1.76
CA PRO A 36 17.60 1.79 -2.01
C PRO A 36 18.63 0.65 -1.96
N GLY A 37 19.62 0.69 -2.85
CA GLY A 37 20.69 -0.30 -2.92
C GLY A 37 20.32 -1.65 -3.55
N ARG A 38 19.07 -1.85 -3.98
CA ARG A 38 18.68 -3.05 -4.73
C ARG A 38 18.92 -2.85 -6.23
N ALA A 39 19.42 -3.89 -6.91
CA ALA A 39 19.57 -3.89 -8.36
C ALA A 39 18.20 -3.78 -9.06
N ASP A 40 18.16 -3.16 -10.25
CA ASP A 40 16.92 -2.78 -10.93
C ASP A 40 16.06 -3.97 -11.36
N ASP A 41 16.69 -5.09 -11.71
CA ASP A 41 16.04 -6.38 -11.97
C ASP A 41 15.32 -6.90 -10.72
N ARG A 42 15.94 -6.72 -9.55
CA ARG A 42 15.39 -7.14 -8.27
C ARG A 42 14.37 -6.17 -7.69
N LYS A 43 14.15 -4.99 -8.29
CA LYS A 43 13.08 -4.04 -7.94
C LYS A 43 11.73 -4.39 -8.56
N LYS A 44 11.70 -5.33 -9.51
CA LYS A 44 10.47 -5.71 -10.21
C LYS A 44 9.46 -6.39 -9.29
N CYS A 45 8.18 -6.26 -9.61
CA CYS A 45 7.10 -6.92 -8.87
C CYS A 45 7.32 -8.43 -8.79
N ALA A 46 7.23 -8.98 -7.57
CA ALA A 46 7.35 -10.42 -7.35
C ALA A 46 6.04 -11.18 -7.66
N LEU A 47 4.94 -10.46 -7.90
CA LEU A 47 3.62 -11.05 -8.08
C LEU A 47 3.22 -11.16 -9.54
N CYS A 48 3.48 -10.13 -10.34
CA CYS A 48 3.00 -10.04 -11.71
C CYS A 48 4.14 -10.10 -12.73
N ASN A 49 3.79 -10.48 -13.96
CA ASN A 49 4.74 -10.61 -15.07
C ASN A 49 4.87 -9.35 -15.93
N GLU A 50 4.37 -8.19 -15.45
CA GLU A 50 4.39 -6.93 -16.21
C GLU A 50 5.76 -6.21 -16.18
N ARG A 51 6.72 -6.73 -15.39
CA ARG A 51 8.06 -6.13 -15.22
C ARG A 51 8.02 -4.66 -14.75
N GLU A 52 6.96 -4.26 -14.06
CA GLU A 52 6.89 -2.97 -13.37
C GLU A 52 7.70 -2.99 -12.07
N VAL A 53 8.17 -1.82 -11.64
CA VAL A 53 8.83 -1.63 -10.33
C VAL A 53 7.78 -1.84 -9.24
N GLU A 54 8.13 -2.59 -8.21
CA GLU A 54 7.24 -2.85 -7.07
C GLU A 54 7.33 -1.72 -6.04
N ASP A 55 6.86 -0.54 -6.43
CA ASP A 55 6.68 0.58 -5.52
C ASP A 55 5.26 0.57 -4.90
N ILE A 56 4.97 1.56 -4.06
CA ILE A 56 3.67 1.73 -3.42
C ILE A 56 2.54 1.93 -4.44
N LEU A 57 2.79 2.63 -5.54
CA LEU A 57 1.79 2.91 -6.55
C LEU A 57 1.43 1.66 -7.35
N HIS A 58 2.43 0.86 -7.73
CA HIS A 58 2.23 -0.43 -8.36
C HIS A 58 1.50 -1.38 -7.40
N PHE A 59 2.03 -1.55 -6.19
CA PHE A 59 1.47 -2.46 -5.19
C PHE A 59 0.01 -2.10 -4.88
N MET A 60 -0.29 -0.85 -4.50
CA MET A 60 -1.63 -0.45 -4.07
C MET A 60 -2.59 -0.08 -5.18
N GLY A 61 -2.09 0.33 -6.35
CA GLY A 61 -2.90 0.93 -7.40
C GLY A 61 -2.99 0.15 -8.70
N ARG A 62 -1.96 -0.63 -9.09
CA ARG A 62 -1.85 -1.09 -10.50
C ARG A 62 -1.63 -2.59 -10.67
N CYS A 63 -0.98 -3.26 -9.73
CA CYS A 63 -0.62 -4.67 -9.84
C CYS A 63 -1.85 -5.53 -10.18
N PRO A 64 -1.88 -6.23 -11.32
CA PRO A 64 -3.07 -6.95 -11.78
C PRO A 64 -3.47 -8.09 -10.84
N ILE A 65 -2.48 -8.76 -10.22
CA ILE A 65 -2.69 -9.84 -9.25
C ILE A 65 -3.43 -9.35 -8.01
N LEU A 66 -3.28 -8.07 -7.65
CA LEU A 66 -3.91 -7.47 -6.48
C LEU A 66 -5.26 -6.80 -6.78
N ARG A 67 -5.83 -7.02 -7.97
CA ARG A 67 -7.11 -6.43 -8.41
C ARG A 67 -8.25 -6.72 -7.44
N GLU A 68 -8.42 -7.98 -7.03
CA GLU A 68 -9.54 -8.37 -6.16
C GLU A 68 -9.45 -7.72 -4.77
N TYR A 69 -8.25 -7.50 -4.26
CA TYR A 69 -8.03 -6.75 -3.02
C TYR A 69 -8.43 -5.28 -3.17
N ARG A 70 -8.13 -4.66 -4.33
CA ARG A 70 -8.56 -3.27 -4.59
C ARG A 70 -10.08 -3.19 -4.77
N MET A 71 -10.70 -4.17 -5.44
CA MET A 71 -12.16 -4.24 -5.56
C MET A 71 -12.82 -4.38 -4.18
N LYS A 72 -12.26 -5.22 -3.30
CA LYS A 72 -12.76 -5.42 -1.93
C LYS A 72 -12.70 -4.15 -1.09
N TRP A 73 -11.56 -3.45 -1.09
CA TRP A 73 -11.31 -2.35 -0.14
C TRP A 73 -11.59 -0.96 -0.73
N PHE A 74 -11.32 -0.74 -2.01
CA PHE A 74 -11.45 0.56 -2.67
C PHE A 74 -12.60 0.63 -3.67
N ARG A 75 -13.26 -0.51 -3.96
CA ARG A 75 -14.32 -0.62 -4.99
C ARG A 75 -13.84 -0.17 -6.37
N LYS A 76 -12.54 -0.28 -6.63
CA LYS A 76 -11.89 0.13 -7.88
C LYS A 76 -10.90 -0.94 -8.34
N SER A 77 -10.80 -1.16 -9.64
CA SER A 77 -9.86 -2.14 -10.21
C SER A 77 -8.44 -1.60 -10.32
N ARG A 78 -8.29 -0.27 -10.39
CA ARG A 78 -7.03 0.47 -10.46
C ARG A 78 -7.18 1.77 -9.65
N LEU A 79 -6.05 2.26 -9.14
CA LEU A 79 -5.92 3.60 -8.60
C LEU A 79 -4.79 4.31 -9.32
N ASP A 80 -5.01 5.58 -9.66
CA ASP A 80 -3.93 6.47 -10.05
C ASP A 80 -3.20 7.04 -8.81
N ARG A 81 -2.24 7.94 -9.06
CA ARG A 81 -1.39 8.50 -8.01
C ARG A 81 -2.19 9.45 -7.13
N GLU A 82 -3.01 10.28 -7.73
CA GLU A 82 -3.83 11.29 -7.07
C GLU A 82 -4.84 10.62 -6.14
N GLU A 83 -5.56 9.60 -6.62
CA GLU A 83 -6.49 8.79 -5.84
C GLU A 83 -5.81 8.10 -4.65
N LEU A 84 -4.61 7.55 -4.85
CA LEU A 84 -3.85 6.92 -3.78
C LEU A 84 -3.39 7.94 -2.73
N LEU A 85 -2.99 9.14 -3.14
CA LEU A 85 -2.63 10.22 -2.23
C LEU A 85 -3.83 10.71 -1.42
N GLU A 86 -5.02 10.82 -2.03
CA GLU A 86 -6.24 11.17 -1.30
C GLU A 86 -6.62 10.12 -0.25
N LEU A 87 -6.50 8.82 -0.58
CA LEU A 87 -6.68 7.74 0.40
C LEU A 87 -5.69 7.84 1.56
N MET A 88 -4.44 8.20 1.28
CA MET A 88 -3.41 8.36 2.30
C MET A 88 -3.66 9.59 3.20
N LYS A 89 -4.40 10.62 2.76
CA LYS A 89 -4.59 11.86 3.54
C LYS A 89 -5.49 11.70 4.76
N GLY A 90 -6.55 10.90 4.70
CA GLY A 90 -7.40 10.69 5.89
C GLY A 90 -8.80 10.12 5.66
N LEU A 91 -9.37 10.24 4.46
CA LEU A 91 -10.78 9.89 4.24
C LEU A 91 -11.05 8.38 4.08
N GLY A 92 -10.03 7.52 4.17
CA GLY A 92 -10.17 6.08 3.91
C GLY A 92 -9.13 5.20 4.60
N TRP A 93 -8.72 5.54 5.83
CA TRP A 93 -7.68 4.79 6.54
C TRP A 93 -8.05 3.34 6.82
N ARG A 94 -9.32 3.06 7.10
CA ARG A 94 -9.81 1.69 7.29
C ARG A 94 -9.58 0.86 6.04
N GLU A 95 -9.95 1.40 4.89
CA GLU A 95 -9.81 0.77 3.58
C GLU A 95 -8.33 0.61 3.22
N LEU A 96 -7.54 1.65 3.46
CA LEU A 96 -6.09 1.67 3.21
C LEU A 96 -5.36 0.58 4.02
N VAL A 97 -5.66 0.48 5.31
CA VAL A 97 -5.06 -0.51 6.21
C VAL A 97 -5.57 -1.91 5.90
N GLY A 98 -6.87 -2.06 5.64
CA GLY A 98 -7.47 -3.33 5.25
C GLY A 98 -6.83 -3.90 3.99
N TYR A 99 -6.70 -3.07 2.95
CA TYR A 99 -5.98 -3.42 1.73
C TYR A 99 -4.55 -3.83 2.02
N ALA A 100 -3.80 -2.98 2.73
CA ALA A 100 -2.38 -3.21 2.97
C ALA A 100 -2.14 -4.52 3.73
N ARG A 101 -2.97 -4.83 4.73
CA ARG A 101 -2.89 -6.10 5.47
C ARG A 101 -3.13 -7.31 4.58
N ASP A 102 -4.24 -7.32 3.85
CA ASP A 102 -4.64 -8.48 3.05
C ASP A 102 -3.68 -8.71 1.88
N ALA A 103 -3.40 -7.66 1.10
CA ALA A 103 -2.51 -7.73 -0.06
C ALA A 103 -1.07 -8.04 0.34
N TRP A 104 -0.58 -7.49 1.46
CA TRP A 104 0.78 -7.77 1.93
C TRP A 104 0.91 -9.18 2.45
N LYS A 105 -0.09 -9.70 3.17
CA LYS A 105 -0.11 -11.10 3.61
C LYS A 105 -0.07 -12.06 2.41
N TYR A 106 -0.90 -11.80 1.39
CA TYR A 106 -0.87 -12.57 0.15
C TYR A 106 0.52 -12.52 -0.51
N ARG A 107 1.07 -11.31 -0.68
CA ARG A 107 2.40 -11.13 -1.24
C ARG A 107 3.46 -11.90 -0.47
N HIS A 108 3.43 -11.80 0.86
CA HIS A 108 4.41 -12.43 1.73
C HIS A 108 4.38 -13.95 1.58
N ASN A 109 3.19 -14.55 1.58
CA ASN A 109 3.03 -16.00 1.40
C ASN A 109 3.55 -16.44 0.03
N LEU A 110 3.17 -15.76 -1.05
CA LEU A 110 3.61 -16.11 -2.41
C LEU A 110 5.12 -15.96 -2.57
N VAL A 111 5.71 -14.89 -2.01
CA VAL A 111 7.17 -14.71 -2.01
C VAL A 111 7.86 -15.83 -1.23
N LEU A 112 7.33 -16.23 -0.08
CA LEU A 112 7.90 -17.34 0.70
C LEU A 112 7.79 -18.68 -0.02
N GLU A 113 6.66 -18.98 -0.67
CA GLU A 113 6.41 -20.25 -1.35
C GLU A 113 7.29 -20.44 -2.60
N TYR A 114 7.62 -19.37 -3.32
CA TYR A 114 8.22 -19.46 -4.66
C TYR A 114 9.64 -18.86 -4.79
N ASN A 115 10.25 -18.32 -3.73
CA ASN A 115 11.63 -17.80 -3.77
C ASN A 115 12.66 -18.73 -3.08
N TYR A 116 12.52 -20.06 -3.22
CA TYR A 116 13.56 -21.04 -2.87
C TYR A 116 14.55 -21.25 -4.02
#